data_AF-A0A3C1L2L3-F1
#
_entry.id   AF-A0A3C1L2L3-F1
#
_cell.length_a   1.000
_cell.length_b   1.000
_cell.length_c   1.000
_cell.angle_alpha   90.00
_cell.angle_beta   90.00
_cell.angle_gamma   90.00
#
_symmetry.space_group_name_H-M   'P 1'
#
loop_
_entity.id
_entity.type
_entity.pdbx_description
1 polymer ?
#
loop_
_entity_poly.entity_id
_entity_poly.type
_entity_poly.pdbx_seq_one_letter_code
_entity_poly.pdbx_strand_id
1 'polypeptide(L)'
;MIAIRHEVAAIEAGEIAYEHSPLHHAPHPAETLLSGEWSRSYSREQAAYPMAGQRTNKFWPAVGRVDNAFGDRNLVCTCPSVEEFAEAD
;
A
#
# COMPACT_ATOMS: atom_id res chain seq x y z
N MET A 1 4.23 -14.74 7.20
CA MET A 1 3.30 -14.57 8.35
C MET A 1 3.99 -14.19 9.64
N ILE A 2 5.13 -14.77 10.02
CA ILE A 2 5.85 -14.41 11.28
C ILE A 2 6.21 -12.92 11.34
N ALA A 3 6.80 -12.35 10.28
CA ALA A 3 7.11 -10.91 10.23
C ALA A 3 5.88 -10.01 10.41
N ILE A 4 4.76 -10.35 9.77
CA ILE A 4 3.49 -9.65 9.94
C ILE A 4 3.01 -9.71 11.40
N ARG A 5 3.20 -10.85 12.10
CA ARG A 5 2.88 -10.94 13.53
C ARG A 5 3.75 -10.03 14.37
N HIS A 6 5.02 -9.83 14.01
CA HIS A 6 5.89 -8.86 14.70
C HIS A 6 5.46 -7.43 14.46
N GLU A 7 4.99 -7.08 13.26
CA GLU A 7 4.39 -5.75 13.01
C GLU A 7 3.16 -5.52 13.89
N VAL A 8 2.29 -6.52 14.04
CA VAL A 8 1.16 -6.46 14.98
C VAL A 8 1.65 -6.30 16.42
N ALA A 9 2.70 -7.00 16.83
CA ALA A 9 3.25 -6.90 18.18
C ALA A 9 3.78 -5.49 18.50
N ALA A 10 4.45 -4.84 17.54
CA ALA A 10 4.92 -3.47 17.68
C ALA A 10 3.77 -2.47 17.87
N ILE A 11 2.64 -2.69 17.18
CA ILE A 11 1.43 -1.89 17.37
C ILE A 11 0.81 -2.14 18.75
N GLU A 12 0.69 -3.41 19.16
CA GLU A 12 0.18 -3.80 20.49
C GLU A 12 1.02 -3.21 21.63
N ALA A 13 2.35 -3.11 21.43
CA ALA A 13 3.29 -2.53 22.38
C ALA A 13 3.32 -0.99 22.36
N GLY A 14 2.62 -0.35 21.41
CA GLY A 14 2.60 1.11 21.26
C GLY A 14 3.87 1.72 20.66
N GLU A 15 4.76 0.91 20.07
CA GLU A 15 5.97 1.38 19.40
C GLU A 15 5.64 2.15 18.12
N ILE A 16 4.52 1.80 17.48
CA ILE A 16 3.99 2.48 16.29
C ILE A 16 2.46 2.49 16.36
N ALA A 17 1.84 3.65 16.15
CA ALA A 17 0.38 3.72 16.03
C ALA A 17 -0.09 2.95 14.79
N TYR A 18 -1.25 2.30 14.88
CA TYR A 18 -1.81 1.51 13.79
C TYR A 18 -1.92 2.34 12.51
N GLU A 19 -2.41 3.56 12.60
CA GLU A 19 -2.66 4.48 11.49
C GLU A 19 -1.39 4.89 10.74
N HIS A 20 -0.23 4.73 11.39
CA HIS A 20 1.08 5.03 10.84
C HIS A 20 1.88 3.76 10.48
N SER A 21 1.31 2.58 10.66
CA SER A 21 2.00 1.29 10.45
C SER A 21 2.08 0.89 8.97
N PRO A 22 3.06 0.03 8.60
CA PRO A 22 3.08 -0.59 7.28
C PRO A 22 1.79 -1.37 6.98
N LEU A 23 1.21 -2.04 7.98
CA LEU A 23 -0.04 -2.81 7.84
C LEU A 23 -1.22 -1.93 7.42
N HIS A 24 -1.35 -0.74 8.02
CA HIS A 24 -2.42 0.18 7.66
C HIS A 24 -2.24 0.75 6.25
N HIS A 25 -1.00 0.98 5.82
CA HIS A 25 -0.69 1.58 4.52
C HIS A 25 -0.45 0.57 3.39
N ALA A 26 -0.47 -0.73 3.66
CA ALA A 26 -0.34 -1.75 2.63
C ALA A 26 -1.57 -1.80 1.70
N PRO A 27 -1.41 -2.19 0.41
CA PRO A 27 -0.15 -2.49 -0.26
C PRO A 27 0.65 -1.23 -0.64
N HIS A 28 1.96 -1.38 -0.90
CA HIS A 28 2.85 -0.28 -1.31
C HIS A 28 3.25 -0.42 -2.79
N PRO A 29 2.56 0.27 -3.72
CA PRO A 29 3.00 0.39 -5.11
C PRO A 29 4.37 1.05 -5.25
N ALA A 30 5.03 0.77 -6.38
CA ALA A 30 6.31 1.41 -6.70
C ALA A 30 6.19 2.95 -6.71
N GLU A 31 5.10 3.48 -7.26
CA GLU A 31 4.81 4.91 -7.30
C GLU A 31 4.75 5.55 -5.90
N THR A 32 4.07 4.90 -4.95
CA THR A 32 4.01 5.38 -3.55
C THR A 32 5.40 5.44 -2.91
N LEU A 33 6.31 4.56 -3.28
CA LEU A 33 7.66 4.52 -2.71
C LEU A 33 8.63 5.48 -3.40
N LEU A 34 8.44 5.74 -4.70
CA LEU A 34 9.34 6.53 -5.51
C LEU A 34 8.92 8.00 -5.63
N SER A 35 7.70 8.34 -5.21
CA SER A 35 7.21 9.72 -5.17
C SER A 35 7.76 10.50 -3.97
N GLY A 36 8.14 11.75 -4.25
CA GLY A 36 8.30 12.84 -3.28
C GLY A 36 9.09 12.56 -1.99
N GLU A 37 8.74 13.33 -0.96
CA GLU A 37 9.25 13.16 0.39
C GLU A 37 8.56 11.99 1.10
N TRP A 38 9.28 11.33 2.01
CA TRP A 38 8.77 10.18 2.76
C TRP A 38 8.49 10.55 4.21
N SER A 39 7.22 10.73 4.53
CA SER A 39 6.74 11.16 5.85
C SER A 39 6.19 10.01 6.72
N ARG A 40 6.39 8.75 6.33
CA ARG A 40 5.98 7.58 7.11
C ARG A 40 6.99 7.32 8.24
N SER A 41 6.51 6.82 9.38
CA SER A 41 7.33 6.46 10.54
C SER A 41 8.16 5.17 10.37
N TYR A 42 8.00 4.49 9.24
CA TYR A 42 8.77 3.31 8.83
C TYR A 42 9.48 3.59 7.51
N SER A 43 10.54 2.84 7.17
CA SER A 43 11.33 3.11 5.97
C SER A 43 10.66 2.60 4.68
N ARG A 44 11.05 3.18 3.53
CA ARG A 44 10.70 2.65 2.20
C ARG A 44 11.12 1.20 2.02
N GLU A 45 12.26 0.81 2.59
CA GLU A 45 12.74 -0.58 2.56
C GLU A 45 11.85 -1.50 3.36
N GLN A 46 11.41 -1.11 4.56
CA GLN A 46 10.49 -1.89 5.37
C GLN A 46 9.14 -2.09 4.64
N ALA A 47 8.71 -1.11 3.87
CA ALA A 47 7.50 -1.18 3.03
C ALA A 47 7.68 -2.13 1.82
N ALA A 48 8.81 -2.01 1.11
CA ALA A 48 9.04 -2.70 -0.15
C ALA A 48 9.58 -4.12 0.01
N TYR A 49 10.44 -4.33 1.01
CA TYR A 49 11.25 -5.52 1.24
C TYR A 49 11.26 -5.94 2.72
N PRO A 50 10.09 -6.19 3.36
CA PRO A 50 10.03 -6.57 4.77
C PRO A 50 10.74 -7.90 5.11
N MET A 51 11.10 -8.71 4.12
CA MET A 51 11.77 -10.00 4.30
C MET A 51 12.98 -10.16 3.37
N ALA A 52 13.97 -10.92 3.84
CA ALA A 52 15.13 -11.30 3.03
C ALA A 52 14.72 -12.01 1.72
N GLY A 53 15.44 -11.75 0.63
CA GLY A 53 15.21 -12.36 -0.69
C GLY A 53 14.19 -11.63 -1.57
N GLN A 54 13.38 -10.72 -1.04
CA GLN A 54 12.38 -9.98 -1.82
C GLN A 54 12.98 -8.97 -2.81
N ARG A 55 14.26 -8.60 -2.63
CA ARG A 55 15.00 -7.74 -3.56
C ARG A 55 15.28 -8.43 -4.90
N THR A 56 15.48 -9.74 -4.89
CA THR A 56 15.85 -10.51 -6.09
C THR A 56 14.65 -10.79 -6.99
N ASN A 57 13.47 -10.96 -6.40
CA ASN A 57 12.23 -11.19 -7.13
C ASN A 57 11.09 -10.40 -6.50
N LYS A 58 10.98 -9.13 -6.91
CA LYS A 58 9.95 -8.22 -6.41
C LYS A 58 8.75 -8.22 -7.34
N PHE A 59 7.62 -8.69 -6.82
CA PHE A 59 6.32 -8.42 -7.42
C PHE A 59 5.77 -7.11 -6.86
N TRP A 60 5.39 -6.19 -7.75
CA TRP A 60 4.85 -4.89 -7.37
C TRP A 60 3.32 -4.91 -7.39
N PRO A 61 2.66 -4.47 -6.31
CA PRO A 61 1.25 -4.08 -6.38
C PRO A 61 1.11 -2.96 -7.41
N ALA A 62 0.19 -3.12 -8.36
CA ALA A 62 -0.03 -2.12 -9.41
C ALA A 62 -0.75 -0.86 -8.88
N VAL A 63 -1.57 -1.02 -7.84
CA VAL A 63 -2.37 0.05 -7.23
C VAL A 63 -2.34 -0.05 -5.71
N GLY A 64 -2.73 1.05 -5.05
CA GLY A 64 -2.91 1.10 -3.60
C GLY A 64 -4.10 0.26 -3.12
N ARG A 65 -4.49 0.46 -1.86
CA ARG A 65 -5.66 -0.22 -1.29
C ARG A 65 -6.93 0.26 -1.99
N VAL A 66 -7.77 -0.69 -2.43
CA VAL A 66 -9.04 -0.41 -3.10
C VAL A 66 -10.05 0.23 -2.13
N ASP A 67 -10.76 1.26 -2.58
CA ASP A 67 -11.94 1.80 -1.90
C ASP A 67 -13.18 1.02 -2.33
N ASN A 68 -13.54 0.02 -1.53
CA ASN A 68 -14.70 -0.82 -1.81
C ASN A 68 -16.02 -0.04 -1.71
N ALA A 69 -16.13 0.86 -0.73
CA ALA A 69 -17.40 1.54 -0.44
C ALA A 69 -17.70 2.63 -1.48
N PHE A 70 -16.67 3.21 -2.10
CA PHE A 70 -16.85 4.07 -3.27
C PHE A 70 -17.36 3.26 -4.47
N GLY A 71 -16.78 2.10 -4.76
CA GLY A 71 -17.20 1.23 -5.86
C GLY A 71 -18.66 0.79 -5.74
N ASP A 72 -19.09 0.39 -4.54
CA ASP A 72 -20.48 -0.02 -4.29
C ASP A 72 -21.49 1.12 -4.47
N ARG A 73 -21.08 2.37 -4.20
CA ARG A 73 -21.94 3.57 -4.34
C ARG A 73 -21.91 4.17 -5.75
N ASN A 74 -20.87 3.90 -6.54
CA ASN A 74 -20.64 4.44 -7.88
C ASN A 74 -20.44 3.28 -8.87
N LEU A 75 -21.51 2.50 -9.06
CA LEU A 75 -21.44 1.25 -9.80
C LEU A 75 -21.12 1.48 -11.30
N VAL A 76 -19.92 1.10 -11.71
CA VAL A 76 -19.48 1.07 -13.11
C VAL A 76 -19.04 -0.36 -13.45
N CYS A 77 -19.77 -1.02 -14.34
CA CYS A 77 -19.51 -2.42 -14.72
C CYS A 77 -19.18 -2.59 -16.21
N THR A 78 -18.99 -1.49 -16.92
CA THR A 78 -18.51 -1.44 -18.30
C THR A 78 -17.20 -0.67 -18.33
N CYS A 79 -16.35 -0.94 -19.31
CA CYS A 79 -15.16 -0.13 -19.48
C CYS A 79 -15.57 1.33 -19.75
N PRO A 80 -14.98 2.32 -19.07
CA PRO A 80 -15.14 3.72 -19.45
C PRO A 80 -14.55 3.95 -20.84
N SER A 81 -14.95 5.03 -21.50
CA SER A 81 -14.32 5.45 -22.75
C SER A 81 -12.85 5.82 -22.53
N VAL A 82 -12.07 5.89 -23.61
CA VAL A 82 -10.66 6.30 -23.50
C VAL A 82 -10.56 7.75 -23.02
N GLU A 83 -11.49 8.60 -23.45
CA GLU A 83 -11.59 9.99 -23.03
C GLU A 83 -11.88 10.10 -21.52
N GLU A 84 -12.86 9.33 -21.03
CA GLU A 84 -13.20 9.29 -19.59
C GLU A 84 -12.03 8.77 -18.74
N PHE A 85 -11.26 7.81 -19.27
CA PHE A 85 -10.07 7.30 -18.57
C PHE A 85 -8.93 8.32 -18.53
N ALA A 86 -8.74 9.10 -19.60
CA ALA A 86 -7.67 10.09 -19.70
C ALA A 86 -7.87 11.31 -18.78
N GLU A 87 -9.09 11.59 -18.34
CA GLU A 87 -9.41 12.68 -17.40
C GLU A 87 -9.22 12.29 -15.92
N ALA A 88 -8.98 11.01 -15.61
CA ALA A 88 -8.97 10.48 -14.25
C ALA A 88 -7.62 10.56 -13.50
N ASP A 89 -6.57 11.11 -14.12
CA ASP A 89 -5.20 11.27 -13.57
C ASP A 89 -4.93 12.67 -12.98
#